data_AF-A0A971E5S0-F1
#
_entry.id   AF-A0A971E5S0-F1
#
_cell.length_a   1.000
_cell.length_b   1.000
_cell.length_c   1.000
_cell.angle_alpha   90.00
_cell.angle_beta   90.00
_cell.angle_gamma   90.00
#
_symmetry.space_group_name_H-M   'P 1'
#
loop_
_entity.id
_entity.type
_entity.pdbx_description
1 polymer ?
#
loop_
_entity_poly.entity_id
_entity_poly.type
_entity_poly.pdbx_seq_one_letter_code
_entity_poly.pdbx_strand_id
1 'polypeptide(L)'
;MGGSIAGVTSPTAAVAQTGRPATLSANERKRLMEACEEFESLFTHMLLRSMRRSVPKTGLTDGGAGEEIFQDMLDEKISVTSAKTGQLGLARVLFEQLTRSRIG
;
A
#
# COMPACT_ATOMS: atom_id res chain seq x y z
N MET A 1 -21.50 49.95 42.09
CA MET A 1 -21.15 49.54 40.72
C MET A 1 -19.72 49.02 40.74
N GLY A 2 -19.55 47.72 40.99
CA GLY A 2 -18.23 47.07 41.09
C GLY A 2 -17.93 46.29 39.81
N GLY A 3 -16.72 46.41 39.29
CA GLY A 3 -16.22 45.60 38.20
C GLY A 3 -15.81 44.20 38.67
N SER A 4 -15.79 43.23 37.74
CA SER A 4 -14.93 42.05 37.82
C SER A 4 -14.73 41.46 36.43
N ILE A 5 -13.46 41.24 36.12
CA ILE A 5 -12.89 40.61 34.94
C ILE A 5 -12.66 39.12 35.23
N ALA A 6 -13.02 38.25 34.29
CA ALA A 6 -12.46 36.90 34.07
C ALA A 6 -13.23 36.30 32.88
N GLY A 7 -12.65 35.87 31.77
CA GLY A 7 -11.36 35.23 31.58
C GLY A 7 -11.59 33.72 31.40
N VAL A 8 -11.03 33.16 30.31
CA VAL A 8 -10.53 31.77 30.21
C VAL A 8 -11.62 30.68 30.05
N THR A 9 -11.58 29.71 29.13
CA THR A 9 -10.66 29.29 28.07
C THR A 9 -11.38 28.24 27.21
N SER A 10 -10.99 28.14 25.95
CA SER A 10 -11.32 27.08 24.99
C SER A 10 -11.25 25.66 25.58
N PRO A 11 -12.08 24.71 25.13
CA PRO A 11 -11.87 23.31 25.47
C PRO A 11 -10.53 22.87 24.87
N THR A 12 -9.59 22.62 25.77
CA THR A 12 -8.30 21.97 25.50
C THR A 12 -8.55 20.68 24.76
N ALA A 13 -7.98 20.57 23.56
CA ALA A 13 -7.81 19.31 22.86
C ALA A 13 -7.02 18.38 23.80
N ALA A 14 -7.70 17.35 24.29
CA ALA A 14 -7.09 16.32 25.12
C ALA A 14 -6.00 15.61 24.30
N VAL A 15 -4.75 15.89 24.65
CA VAL A 15 -3.59 15.06 24.30
C VAL A 15 -3.61 13.82 25.20
N ALA A 16 -3.18 12.72 24.59
CA ALA A 16 -2.81 11.42 25.17
C ALA A 16 -3.92 10.34 25.23
N GLN A 17 -3.79 9.37 24.33
CA GLN A 17 -3.84 7.95 24.69
C GLN A 17 -2.73 7.20 23.94
N THR A 18 -1.52 7.29 24.50
CA THR A 18 -0.44 6.34 24.27
C THR A 18 -0.79 5.06 25.03
N GLY A 19 -0.92 3.93 24.35
CA GLY A 19 -0.95 2.59 24.99
C GLY A 19 -2.31 1.90 25.15
N ARG A 20 -2.96 1.53 24.05
CA ARG A 20 -3.88 0.37 24.00
C ARG A 20 -3.56 -0.44 22.73
N PRO A 21 -3.60 -1.78 22.73
CA PRO A 21 -3.67 -2.54 21.49
C PRO A 21 -5.01 -2.19 20.84
N ALA A 22 -5.01 -1.16 19.99
CA ALA A 22 -6.19 -0.72 19.29
C ALA A 22 -6.51 -1.79 18.25
N THR A 23 -7.46 -2.66 18.56
CA THR A 23 -8.03 -3.59 17.58
C THR A 23 -8.53 -2.77 16.41
N LEU A 24 -7.99 -3.02 15.22
CA LEU A 24 -8.37 -2.29 14.00
C LEU A 24 -9.89 -2.35 13.79
N SER A 25 -10.53 -1.24 13.48
CA SER A 25 -11.91 -1.26 12.98
C SER A 25 -11.99 -2.05 11.66
N ALA A 26 -13.18 -2.49 11.28
CA ALA A 26 -13.38 -3.16 9.99
C ALA A 26 -12.91 -2.30 8.80
N ASN A 27 -13.15 -0.99 8.88
CA ASN A 27 -12.73 -0.03 7.86
C ASN A 27 -11.19 0.11 7.79
N GLU A 28 -10.51 0.13 8.93
CA GLU A 28 -9.04 0.18 8.96
C GLU A 28 -8.41 -1.13 8.45
N ARG A 29 -9.00 -2.29 8.76
CA ARG A 29 -8.54 -3.58 8.20
C ARG A 29 -8.72 -3.60 6.68
N LYS A 30 -9.85 -3.12 6.18
CA LYS A 30 -10.11 -3.04 4.74
C LYS A 30 -9.06 -2.17 4.04
N ARG A 31 -8.82 -0.96 4.54
CA ARG A 31 -7.79 -0.05 4.00
C ARG A 31 -6.39 -0.63 4.07
N LEU A 32 -6.07 -1.35 5.15
CA LEU A 32 -4.78 -2.03 5.29
C LEU A 32 -4.62 -3.14 4.25
N MET A 33 -5.66 -3.92 3.99
CA MET A 33 -5.63 -4.94 2.94
C MET A 33 -5.48 -4.30 1.56
N GLU A 34 -6.25 -3.26 1.25
CA GLU A 34 -6.15 -2.51 -0.02
C GLU A 34 -4.72 -2.00 -0.25
N ALA A 35 -4.09 -1.40 0.77
CA ALA A 35 -2.70 -0.95 0.68
C ALA A 35 -1.70 -2.11 0.48
N CYS A 36 -1.96 -3.28 1.08
CA CYS A 36 -1.14 -4.47 0.90
C CYS A 36 -1.28 -5.06 -0.52
N GLU A 37 -2.49 -5.06 -1.09
CA GLU A 37 -2.75 -5.44 -2.49
C GLU A 37 -2.06 -4.48 -3.47
N GLU A 38 -2.14 -3.16 -3.22
CA GLU A 38 -1.43 -2.15 -4.01
C GLU A 38 0.09 -2.39 -4.00
N PHE A 39 0.65 -2.71 -2.82
CA PHE A 39 2.05 -3.06 -2.71
C PHE A 39 2.40 -4.34 -3.48
N GLU A 40 1.60 -5.40 -3.37
CA GLU A 40 1.80 -6.64 -4.15
C GLU A 40 1.77 -6.35 -5.66
N SER A 41 0.88 -5.46 -6.12
CA SER A 41 0.84 -5.04 -7.53
C SER A 41 2.14 -4.36 -7.95
N LEU A 42 2.64 -3.39 -7.19
CA LEU A 42 3.91 -2.71 -7.48
C LEU A 42 5.08 -3.70 -7.51
N PHE A 43 5.13 -4.59 -6.52
CA PHE A 43 6.16 -5.62 -6.44
C PHE A 43 6.10 -6.57 -7.64
N THR A 44 4.91 -7.04 -8.00
CA THR A 44 4.70 -7.93 -9.15
C THR A 44 5.11 -7.25 -10.45
N HIS A 45 4.76 -5.98 -10.64
CA HIS A 45 5.18 -5.21 -11.81
C HIS A 45 6.72 -5.11 -11.90
N MET A 46 7.39 -4.79 -10.79
CA MET A 46 8.86 -4.77 -10.76
C MET A 46 9.47 -6.14 -11.03
N LEU A 47 8.86 -7.21 -10.53
CA LEU A 47 9.30 -8.59 -10.73
C LEU A 47 9.22 -8.97 -12.21
N LEU A 48 8.07 -8.77 -12.85
CA LEU A 48 7.84 -9.04 -14.28
C LEU A 48 8.83 -8.27 -15.15
N ARG A 49 9.00 -6.97 -14.86
CA ARG A 49 9.96 -6.13 -15.57
C ARG A 49 11.39 -6.61 -15.42
N SER A 50 11.78 -7.05 -14.23
CA SER A 50 13.12 -7.57 -13.94
C SER A 50 13.38 -8.90 -14.65
N MET A 51 12.40 -9.80 -14.66
CA MET A 51 12.45 -11.06 -15.41
C MET A 51 12.63 -10.80 -16.91
N ARG A 52 11.85 -9.87 -17.48
CA ARG A 52 11.93 -9.51 -18.90
C ARG A 52 13.30 -8.91 -19.28
N ARG A 53 13.85 -8.04 -18.43
CA ARG A 53 15.20 -7.47 -18.61
C ARG A 53 16.32 -8.52 -18.58
N SER A 54 16.08 -9.67 -17.95
CA SER A 54 17.07 -10.75 -17.89
C SER A 54 17.14 -11.58 -19.17
N VAL A 55 16.17 -11.47 -20.06
CA VAL A 55 16.14 -12.19 -21.35
C VAL A 55 16.96 -11.41 -22.39
N PRO A 56 18.01 -12.00 -23.01
CA PRO A 56 18.77 -11.35 -24.07
C PRO A 56 17.88 -11.00 -25.26
N LYS A 57 17.96 -9.76 -25.75
CA LYS A 57 17.29 -9.36 -27.00
C LYS A 57 18.16 -9.86 -28.17
N THR A 58 17.67 -10.81 -28.95
CA THR A 58 18.47 -11.50 -30.00
C THR A 58 18.12 -11.10 -31.43
N GLY A 59 17.05 -10.33 -31.67
CA GLY A 59 16.65 -9.86 -33.00
C GLY A 59 17.05 -8.41 -33.31
N LEU A 60 17.36 -8.12 -34.58
CA LEU A 60 17.52 -6.76 -35.12
C LEU A 60 16.21 -5.93 -35.04
N THR A 61 15.07 -6.61 -34.87
CA THR A 61 13.72 -6.04 -34.72
C THR A 61 13.16 -6.18 -33.30
N ASP A 62 13.88 -6.80 -32.36
CA ASP A 62 13.40 -6.98 -30.98
C ASP A 62 13.65 -5.73 -30.15
N GLY A 63 12.57 -5.11 -29.68
CA GLY A 63 12.65 -4.04 -28.67
C GLY A 63 12.78 -2.62 -29.22
N GLY A 64 11.68 -2.12 -29.80
CA GLY A 64 11.47 -0.70 -30.03
C GLY A 64 10.73 -0.01 -28.87
N ALA A 65 10.81 1.32 -28.80
CA ALA A 65 10.17 2.11 -27.73
C ALA A 65 8.65 1.88 -27.61
N GLY A 66 7.95 1.70 -28.74
CA GLY A 66 6.51 1.41 -28.74
C GLY A 66 6.17 0.05 -28.12
N GLU A 67 7.00 -0.96 -28.38
CA GLU A 67 6.83 -2.28 -27.78
C GLU A 67 7.16 -2.26 -26.29
N GLU A 68 8.23 -1.56 -25.88
CA GLU A 68 8.56 -1.40 -24.47
C GLU A 68 7.45 -0.73 -23.68
N ILE A 69 6.83 0.32 -24.23
CA ILE A 69 5.67 0.99 -23.61
C ILE A 69 4.48 0.04 -23.51
N PHE A 70 4.17 -0.70 -24.58
CA PHE A 70 3.05 -1.64 -24.56
C PHE A 70 3.26 -2.77 -23.56
N GLN A 71 4.48 -3.33 -23.48
CA GLN A 71 4.84 -4.37 -22.53
C GLN A 71 4.80 -3.86 -21.08
N ASP A 72 5.31 -2.66 -20.80
CA ASP A 72 5.22 -2.05 -19.47
C ASP A 72 3.73 -1.85 -19.07
N MET A 73 2.87 -1.38 -19.99
CA MET A 73 1.41 -1.26 -19.74
C MET A 73 0.73 -2.63 -19.51
N LEU A 74 1.15 -3.66 -20.26
CA LEU A 74 0.65 -5.02 -20.10
C LEU A 74 1.03 -5.58 -18.72
N ASP A 75 2.30 -5.43 -18.34
CA ASP A 75 2.83 -5.87 -17.06
C ASP A 75 2.10 -5.19 -15.89
N GLU A 76 1.76 -3.90 -16.01
CA GLU A 76 0.94 -3.17 -15.03
C GLU A 76 -0.48 -3.77 -14.89
N LYS A 77 -1.15 -4.12 -15.99
CA LYS A 77 -2.49 -4.73 -15.91
C LYS A 77 -2.46 -6.13 -15.32
N ILE A 78 -1.43 -6.91 -15.66
CA ILE A 78 -1.20 -8.22 -15.08
C ILE A 78 -0.95 -8.07 -13.57
N SER A 79 -0.11 -7.12 -13.15
CA SER A 79 0.23 -6.93 -11.74
C SER A 79 -0.97 -6.56 -10.88
N VAL A 80 -1.82 -5.65 -11.35
CA VAL A 80 -3.06 -5.26 -10.65
C VAL A 80 -4.01 -6.45 -10.51
N THR A 81 -4.15 -7.25 -11.56
CA THR A 81 -5.06 -8.41 -11.57
C THR A 81 -4.53 -9.52 -10.66
N SER A 82 -3.21 -9.75 -10.70
CA SER A 82 -2.52 -10.73 -9.86
C SER A 82 -2.65 -10.40 -8.38
N ALA A 83 -2.43 -9.14 -8.00
CA ALA A 83 -2.56 -8.71 -6.62
C ALA A 83 -3.99 -8.84 -6.09
N LYS A 84 -5.00 -8.45 -6.87
CA LYS A 84 -6.42 -8.58 -6.49
C LYS A 84 -6.89 -10.01 -6.33
N THR A 85 -6.31 -10.93 -7.09
CA THR A 85 -6.62 -12.36 -6.99
C THR A 85 -5.76 -13.08 -5.95
N GLY A 86 -4.77 -12.38 -5.37
CA GLY A 86 -3.86 -12.93 -4.36
C GLY A 86 -2.94 -14.02 -4.89
N GLN A 87 -2.56 -13.96 -6.17
CA GLN A 87 -1.79 -15.01 -6.85
C GLN A 87 -0.39 -15.22 -6.24
N LEU A 88 0.26 -14.18 -5.73
CA LEU A 88 1.55 -14.31 -5.04
C LEU A 88 1.38 -14.44 -3.52
N GLY A 89 0.28 -13.93 -2.98
CA GLY A 89 -0.07 -14.05 -1.55
C GLY A 89 0.77 -13.15 -0.63
N LEU A 90 1.56 -12.24 -1.19
CA LEU A 90 2.41 -11.31 -0.45
C LEU A 90 1.57 -10.30 0.35
N ALA A 91 0.48 -9.80 -0.23
CA ALA A 91 -0.47 -8.89 0.40
C ALA A 91 -1.03 -9.50 1.69
N ARG A 92 -1.38 -10.78 1.65
CA ARG A 92 -1.87 -11.52 2.82
C ARG A 92 -0.80 -11.63 3.91
N VAL A 93 0.42 -12.02 3.53
CA VAL A 93 1.54 -12.14 4.50
C VAL A 93 1.81 -10.80 5.15
N LEU A 94 1.89 -9.71 4.37
CA LEU A 94 2.09 -8.36 4.89
C LEU A 94 0.95 -7.93 5.82
N PHE A 95 -0.29 -8.18 5.42
CA PHE A 95 -1.46 -7.91 6.26
C PHE A 95 -1.37 -8.65 7.61
N GLU A 96 -1.03 -9.94 7.60
CA GLU A 96 -0.87 -10.74 8.82
C GLU A 96 0.26 -10.21 9.71
N GLN A 97 1.39 -9.78 9.14
CA GLN A 97 2.50 -9.21 9.92
C GLN A 97 2.16 -7.85 10.52
N LEU A 98 1.54 -6.96 9.73
CA LEU A 98 1.19 -5.61 10.17
C LEU A 98 0.07 -5.61 11.21
N THR A 99 -0.90 -6.53 11.07
CA THR A 99 -1.95 -6.71 12.10
C THR A 99 -1.39 -7.31 13.38
N ARG A 100 -0.48 -8.30 13.29
CA ARG A 100 0.19 -8.89 14.45
C ARG A 100 1.05 -7.87 15.18
N SER A 101 1.89 -7.10 14.47
CA SER A 101 2.77 -6.09 15.06
C SER A 101 2.02 -4.95 15.74
N ARG A 102 0.75 -4.71 15.39
CA ARG A 102 -0.08 -3.65 15.99
C ARG A 102 -0.92 -4.12 17.18
N ILE A 103 -1.11 -5.43 17.32
CA ILE A 103 -1.91 -6.06 18.38
C ILE A 103 -1.00 -6.71 19.45
N GLY A 104 0.25 -7.02 19.12
CA GLY A 104 1.28 -7.47 20.04
C GLY A 104 1.93 -6.35 20.86
#